data_AF-A0A1B0GQE3-F1
#
_entry.id   AF-A0A1B0GQE3-F1
#
_cell.length_a   1.000
_cell.length_b   1.000
_cell.length_c   1.000
_cell.angle_alpha   90.00
_cell.angle_beta   90.00
_cell.angle_gamma   90.00
#
_symmetry.space_group_name_H-M   'P 1'
#
loop_
_entity.id
_entity.type
_entity.pdbx_description
1 polymer ?
#
loop_
_entity_poly.entity_id
_entity_poly.type
_entity_poly.pdbx_seq_one_letter_code
_entity_poly.pdbx_strand_id
1 'polypeptide(L)'
;MNEKQFEAFQLGLTRKLSLIQGPPGTGKSAVALNIVQRILEKTSCTILVVTFQKYNLDKFLMDCSALTEKILHLYKECRGARIIGMTTTGIAKYSCLLKLIRPSVVIMEEAENSPECQVITALTEYTQQLIFVGEAKRIGFLKDLHFEIPCRNTSLFERLVENDINNILL
;
A
#
# COMPACT_ATOMS: atom_id res chain seq x y z
N MET A 1 -3.77 -5.38 19.73
CA MET A 1 -4.51 -5.85 18.52
C MET A 1 -5.57 -6.82 18.98
N ASN A 2 -6.78 -6.75 18.40
CA ASN A 2 -7.79 -7.80 18.56
C ASN A 2 -7.47 -9.01 17.64
N GLU A 3 -8.29 -10.07 17.71
CA GLU A 3 -8.07 -11.32 16.97
C GLU A 3 -8.03 -11.11 15.44
N LYS A 4 -9.00 -10.40 14.86
CA LYS A 4 -9.03 -10.11 13.42
C LYS A 4 -7.85 -9.26 12.95
N GLN A 5 -7.46 -8.26 13.75
CA GLN A 5 -6.28 -7.44 13.46
C GLN A 5 -5.00 -8.28 13.50
N PHE A 6 -4.92 -9.24 14.42
CA PHE A 6 -3.79 -10.17 14.49
C PHE A 6 -3.76 -11.13 13.30
N GLU A 7 -4.91 -11.66 12.88
CA GLU A 7 -5.03 -12.47 11.66
C GLU A 7 -4.59 -11.67 10.42
N ALA A 8 -5.03 -10.41 10.30
CA ALA A 8 -4.61 -9.53 9.21
C ALA A 8 -3.12 -9.22 9.22
N PHE A 9 -2.55 -9.03 10.42
CA PHE A 9 -1.11 -8.90 10.60
C PHE A 9 -0.36 -10.16 10.12
N GLN A 10 -0.83 -11.36 10.48
CA GLN A 10 -0.23 -12.61 10.01
C GLN A 10 -0.37 -12.78 8.49
N LEU A 11 -1.54 -12.49 7.94
CA LEU A 11 -1.80 -12.53 6.50
C LEU A 11 -0.82 -11.62 5.74
N GLY A 12 -0.66 -10.39 6.22
CA GLY A 12 0.25 -9.39 5.64
C GLY A 12 1.74 -9.73 5.76
N LEU A 13 2.13 -10.61 6.68
CA LEU A 13 3.54 -11.04 6.81
C LEU A 13 3.87 -12.33 6.05
N THR A 14 2.85 -13.16 5.78
CA THR A 14 3.07 -14.53 5.28
C THR A 14 2.71 -14.70 3.81
N ARG A 15 1.87 -13.83 3.25
CA ARG A 15 1.46 -13.90 1.84
C ARG A 15 2.24 -12.91 0.98
N LYS A 16 2.54 -13.33 -0.24
CA LYS A 16 3.10 -12.44 -1.28
C LYS A 16 2.10 -11.39 -1.76
N LEU A 17 0.80 -11.69 -1.68
CA LEU A 17 -0.29 -10.79 -1.95
C LEU A 17 -1.30 -10.91 -0.81
N SER A 18 -1.64 -9.79 -0.16
CA SER A 18 -2.63 -9.74 0.91
C SER A 18 -3.47 -8.49 0.84
N LEU A 19 -4.75 -8.59 1.18
CA LEU A 19 -5.69 -7.48 1.21
C LEU A 19 -6.25 -7.32 2.62
N ILE A 20 -6.02 -6.15 3.22
CA ILE A 20 -6.54 -5.78 4.53
C ILE A 20 -7.62 -4.73 4.32
N GLN A 21 -8.86 -5.09 4.61
CA GLN A 21 -10.02 -4.24 4.38
C GLN A 21 -10.84 -3.99 5.65
N GLY A 22 -11.61 -2.91 5.67
CA GLY A 22 -12.46 -2.56 6.81
C GLY A 22 -13.05 -1.15 6.70
N PRO A 23 -14.13 -0.83 7.43
CA PRO A 23 -14.65 0.54 7.54
C PRO A 23 -13.64 1.55 8.12
N PRO A 24 -13.92 2.86 8.04
CA PRO A 24 -13.15 3.88 8.76
C PRO A 24 -13.09 3.57 10.26
N GLY A 25 -11.93 3.74 10.88
CA GLY A 25 -11.75 3.54 12.32
C GLY A 25 -11.49 2.10 12.78
N THR A 26 -11.47 1.09 11.90
CA THR A 26 -11.21 -0.31 12.32
C THR A 26 -9.73 -0.66 12.57
N GLY A 27 -8.83 0.32 12.45
CA GLY A 27 -7.41 0.16 12.76
C GLY A 27 -6.57 -0.45 11.62
N LYS A 28 -7.05 -0.40 10.38
CA LYS A 28 -6.32 -0.87 9.18
C LYS A 28 -4.88 -0.35 9.09
N SER A 29 -4.71 0.97 9.13
CA SER A 29 -3.38 1.59 9.07
C SER A 29 -2.52 1.25 10.29
N ALA A 30 -3.13 1.01 11.45
CA ALA A 30 -2.40 0.52 12.63
C ALA A 30 -1.89 -0.92 12.41
N VAL A 31 -2.67 -1.81 11.78
CA VAL A 31 -2.20 -3.14 11.39
C VAL A 31 -1.06 -3.02 10.36
N ALA A 32 -1.20 -2.15 9.36
CA ALA A 32 -0.15 -1.89 8.38
C ALA A 32 1.15 -1.38 9.00
N LEU A 33 1.07 -0.46 9.98
CA LEU A 33 2.24 0.00 10.75
C LEU A 33 2.92 -1.13 11.52
N ASN A 34 2.15 -2.02 12.15
CA ASN A 34 2.71 -3.20 12.82
C ASN A 34 3.42 -4.13 11.81
N ILE A 35 2.86 -4.33 10.62
CA ILE A 35 3.49 -5.10 9.54
C ILE A 35 4.82 -4.44 9.12
N VAL A 36 4.81 -3.13 8.86
CA VAL A 36 6.01 -2.35 8.53
C VAL A 36 7.08 -2.52 9.61
N GLN A 37 6.71 -2.33 10.88
CA GLN A 37 7.62 -2.51 12.01
C GLN A 37 8.25 -3.91 11.99
N ARG A 38 7.43 -4.96 11.85
CA ARG A 38 7.94 -6.33 11.85
C ARG A 38 8.86 -6.63 10.66
N ILE A 39 8.53 -6.12 9.47
CA ILE A 39 9.40 -6.26 8.29
C ILE A 39 10.73 -5.55 8.53
N LEU A 40 10.71 -4.35 9.13
CA LEU A 40 11.92 -3.61 9.45
C LEU A 40 12.80 -4.34 10.47
N GLU A 41 12.21 -4.99 11.46
CA GLU A 41 12.92 -5.78 12.48
C GLU A 41 13.56 -7.06 11.91
N LYS A 42 12.93 -7.69 10.92
CA LYS A 42 13.31 -9.05 10.45
C LYS A 42 14.08 -9.07 9.15
N THR A 43 14.05 -7.99 8.39
CA THR A 43 14.67 -7.91 7.06
C THR A 43 15.50 -6.65 6.94
N SER A 44 16.25 -6.52 5.85
CA SER A 44 16.94 -5.29 5.45
C SER A 44 16.32 -4.65 4.20
N CYS A 45 15.15 -5.13 3.76
CA CYS A 45 14.56 -4.69 2.50
C CYS A 45 14.00 -3.27 2.56
N THR A 46 13.85 -2.67 1.37
CA THR A 46 13.17 -1.39 1.17
C THR A 46 11.66 -1.61 1.06
N ILE A 47 10.90 -0.83 1.83
CA ILE A 47 9.44 -0.79 1.82
C ILE A 47 9.00 0.47 1.07
N LEU A 48 8.17 0.31 0.05
CA LEU A 48 7.51 1.41 -0.65
C LEU A 48 6.07 1.52 -0.16
N VAL A 49 5.71 2.66 0.43
CA VAL A 49 4.34 3.00 0.79
C VAL A 49 3.77 3.91 -0.29
N VAL A 50 2.64 3.51 -0.87
CA VAL A 50 1.94 4.24 -1.92
C VAL A 50 0.54 4.58 -1.44
N THR A 51 0.09 5.80 -1.66
CA THR A 51 -1.29 6.20 -1.36
C THR A 51 -1.81 7.22 -2.37
N PHE A 52 -3.13 7.36 -2.45
CA PHE A 52 -3.76 8.34 -3.32
C PHE A 52 -3.62 9.77 -2.77
N GLN A 53 -3.83 9.98 -1.47
CA GLN A 53 -3.81 11.32 -0.88
C GLN A 53 -2.47 11.64 -0.20
N LYS A 54 -1.89 12.78 -0.57
CA LYS A 54 -0.64 13.26 0.04
C LYS A 54 -0.74 13.41 1.57
N TYR A 55 -1.87 13.92 2.07
CA TYR A 55 -2.08 14.08 3.52
C TYR A 55 -2.00 12.73 4.26
N ASN A 56 -2.61 11.68 3.71
CA ASN A 56 -2.57 10.35 4.31
C ASN A 56 -1.20 9.72 4.21
N LEU A 57 -0.45 9.99 3.12
CA LEU A 57 0.94 9.59 3.01
C LEU A 57 1.75 10.19 4.14
N ASP A 58 1.63 11.51 4.31
CA ASP A 58 2.43 12.24 5.27
C ASP A 58 2.14 11.77 6.69
N LYS A 59 0.86 11.55 7.02
CA LYS A 59 0.45 10.97 8.29
C LYS A 59 1.03 9.56 8.51
N PHE A 60 0.92 8.67 7.53
CA PHE A 60 1.44 7.31 7.66
C PHE A 60 2.96 7.27 7.84
N LEU A 61 3.69 8.12 7.10
CA LEU A 61 5.14 8.25 7.24
C LEU A 61 5.55 8.89 8.58
N MET A 62 4.77 9.86 9.09
CA MET A 62 4.96 10.39 10.44
C MET A 62 4.80 9.29 11.49
N ASP A 63 3.77 8.45 11.38
CA ASP A 63 3.59 7.31 12.29
C ASP A 63 4.76 6.30 12.19
N CYS A 64 5.28 6.09 10.98
CA CYS A 64 6.47 5.26 10.78
C CYS A 64 7.75 5.86 11.39
N SER A 65 7.84 7.18 11.60
CA SER A 65 9.07 7.84 12.09
C SER A 65 9.48 7.38 13.48
N ALA A 66 8.52 6.89 14.27
CA ALA A 66 8.78 6.22 15.54
C ALA A 66 9.50 4.87 15.38
N LEU A 67 9.47 4.26 14.19
CA LEU A 67 10.03 2.94 13.89
C LEU A 67 11.46 3.02 13.33
N THR A 68 11.80 4.10 12.64
CA THR A 68 13.13 4.28 12.05
C THR A 68 13.42 5.75 11.75
N GLU A 69 14.67 6.18 11.95
CA GLU A 69 15.15 7.50 11.53
C GLU A 69 15.35 7.62 10.01
N LYS A 70 15.29 6.50 9.27
CA LYS A 70 15.58 6.42 7.83
C LYS A 70 14.31 6.38 6.99
N ILE A 71 13.47 7.38 7.16
CA ILE A 71 12.25 7.59 6.37
C ILE A 71 12.46 8.67 5.33
N LEU A 72 11.94 8.43 4.14
CA LEU A 72 12.03 9.39 3.07
C LEU A 72 10.68 9.71 2.45
N HIS A 73 10.29 10.97 2.58
CA HIS A 73 9.38 11.61 1.63
C HIS A 73 10.17 11.92 0.38
N LEU A 74 9.67 11.54 -0.79
CA LEU A 74 10.39 11.74 -2.04
C LEU A 74 10.41 13.22 -2.48
N TYR A 75 11.28 13.98 -1.82
CA TYR A 75 11.71 15.35 -2.12
C TYR A 75 13.19 15.61 -1.75
N LYS A 76 13.85 14.72 -0.98
CA LYS A 76 15.31 14.73 -0.70
C LYS A 76 15.88 13.30 -0.75
N GLU A 77 17.20 13.20 -0.84
CA GLU A 77 18.08 12.03 -1.01
C GLU A 77 17.58 10.61 -0.64
N CYS A 78 17.67 9.65 -1.59
CA CYS A 78 17.26 8.24 -1.41
C CYS A 78 18.29 7.31 -0.76
N ARG A 79 19.48 7.79 -0.41
CA ARG A 79 20.57 6.91 0.06
C ARG A 79 20.34 6.47 1.50
N GLY A 80 19.96 5.21 1.67
CA GLY A 80 19.88 4.54 2.98
C GLY A 80 18.49 4.53 3.62
N ALA A 81 17.49 5.16 3.02
CA ALA A 81 16.10 5.09 3.48
C ALA A 81 15.56 3.66 3.37
N ARG A 82 14.89 3.18 4.42
CA ARG A 82 14.26 1.85 4.43
C ARG A 82 12.77 1.90 4.14
N ILE A 83 12.14 3.03 4.46
CA ILE A 83 10.75 3.32 4.13
C ILE A 83 10.75 4.51 3.17
N ILE A 84 10.17 4.32 2.01
CA ILE A 84 10.01 5.35 0.99
C ILE A 84 8.52 5.51 0.76
N GLY A 85 8.01 6.74 0.89
CA GLY A 85 6.61 7.01 0.60
C GLY A 85 6.42 7.85 -0.65
N MET A 86 5.42 7.49 -1.45
CA MET A 86 5.04 8.19 -2.68
C MET A 86 3.53 8.26 -2.81
N THR A 87 3.03 9.31 -3.47
CA THR A 87 1.65 9.28 -3.96
C THR A 87 1.56 8.40 -5.21
N THR A 88 0.36 7.98 -5.58
CA THR A 88 0.15 7.25 -6.84
C THR A 88 0.57 8.04 -8.09
N THR A 89 0.48 9.37 -8.06
CA THR A 89 1.04 10.25 -9.10
C THR A 89 2.57 10.33 -9.03
N GLY A 90 3.14 10.25 -7.82
CA GLY A 90 4.57 10.22 -7.58
C GLY A 90 5.23 9.01 -8.23
N ILE A 91 4.69 7.80 -8.01
CA ILE A 91 5.22 6.58 -8.65
C ILE A 91 5.18 6.66 -10.18
N ALA A 92 4.15 7.29 -10.76
CA ALA A 92 4.03 7.47 -12.20
C ALA A 92 5.10 8.43 -12.73
N LYS A 93 5.33 9.55 -12.03
CA LYS A 93 6.36 10.53 -12.39
C LYS A 93 7.78 9.99 -12.23
N TYR A 94 8.01 9.17 -11.24
CA TYR A 94 9.34 8.69 -10.84
C TYR A 94 9.50 7.17 -11.03
N SER A 95 8.83 6.59 -12.01
CA SER A 95 8.85 5.14 -12.27
C SER A 95 10.27 4.59 -12.49
N CYS A 96 11.15 5.36 -13.13
CA CYS A 96 12.57 5.01 -13.27
C CYS A 96 13.30 4.89 -11.92
N LEU A 97 12.94 5.71 -10.92
CA LEU A 97 13.55 5.66 -9.60
C LEU A 97 13.25 4.35 -8.88
N LEU A 98 12.09 3.73 -9.13
CA LEU A 98 11.71 2.46 -8.52
C LEU A 98 12.72 1.33 -8.83
N LYS A 99 13.33 1.36 -10.02
CA LYS A 99 14.41 0.43 -10.40
C LYS A 99 15.69 0.64 -9.60
N LEU A 100 15.94 1.86 -9.14
CA LEU A 100 17.12 2.22 -8.34
C LEU A 100 16.89 1.90 -6.86
N ILE A 101 15.71 2.23 -6.31
CA ILE A 101 15.39 2.00 -4.90
C ILE A 101 15.03 0.54 -4.59
N ARG A 102 14.67 -0.25 -5.62
CA ARG A 102 14.44 -1.70 -5.58
C ARG A 102 13.54 -2.13 -4.41
N PRO A 103 12.28 -1.67 -4.35
CA PRO A 103 11.40 -1.98 -3.24
C PRO A 103 10.98 -3.46 -3.28
N SER A 104 11.31 -4.20 -2.22
CA SER A 104 10.92 -5.61 -2.09
C SER A 104 9.49 -5.76 -1.58
N VAL A 105 9.01 -4.79 -0.80
CA VAL A 105 7.64 -4.76 -0.27
C VAL A 105 6.98 -3.48 -0.73
N VAL A 106 5.78 -3.60 -1.31
CA VAL A 106 4.93 -2.48 -1.70
C VAL A 106 3.66 -2.53 -0.87
N ILE A 107 3.32 -1.43 -0.22
CA ILE A 107 2.09 -1.24 0.55
C ILE A 107 1.25 -0.18 -0.16
N MET A 108 0.06 -0.55 -0.60
CA MET A 108 -0.92 0.35 -1.22
C MET A 108 -1.96 0.73 -0.15
N GLU A 109 -1.79 1.90 0.48
CA GLU A 109 -2.79 2.51 1.37
C GLU A 109 -3.85 3.25 0.55
N GLU A 110 -5.10 3.22 1.01
CA GLU A 110 -6.27 3.72 0.26
C GLU A 110 -6.40 3.07 -1.13
N ALA A 111 -6.19 1.75 -1.16
CA ALA A 111 -6.15 0.94 -2.37
C ALA A 111 -7.40 1.07 -3.26
N GLU A 112 -8.58 1.31 -2.66
CA GLU A 112 -9.84 1.51 -3.37
C GLU A 112 -9.85 2.77 -4.27
N ASN A 113 -8.96 3.73 -4.01
CA ASN A 113 -8.81 4.94 -4.82
C ASN A 113 -7.68 4.84 -5.84
N SER A 114 -6.96 3.71 -5.88
CA SER A 114 -5.80 3.51 -6.75
C SER A 114 -6.20 2.79 -8.04
N PRO A 115 -6.08 3.43 -9.23
CA PRO A 115 -6.27 2.75 -10.50
C PRO A 115 -5.21 1.66 -10.69
N GLU A 116 -5.62 0.60 -11.39
CA GLU A 116 -4.78 -0.59 -11.62
C GLU A 116 -3.45 -0.28 -12.28
N CYS A 117 -3.41 0.65 -13.24
CA CYS A 117 -2.18 1.07 -13.90
C CYS A 117 -1.15 1.63 -12.91
N GLN A 118 -1.60 2.33 -11.86
CA GLN A 118 -0.73 2.87 -10.83
C GLN A 118 -0.25 1.76 -9.89
N VAL A 119 -1.08 0.77 -9.56
CA VAL A 119 -0.61 -0.43 -8.85
C VAL A 119 0.54 -1.09 -9.63
N ILE A 120 0.33 -1.36 -10.93
CA ILE A 120 1.32 -1.99 -11.80
C ILE A 120 2.61 -1.15 -11.85
N THR A 121 2.48 0.18 -11.91
CA THR A 121 3.63 1.09 -11.93
C THR A 121 4.46 1.02 -10.65
N ALA A 122 3.86 0.74 -9.50
CA ALA A 122 4.57 0.57 -8.23
C ALA A 122 5.37 -0.74 -8.16
N LEU A 123 5.02 -1.73 -9.00
CA LEU A 123 5.66 -3.04 -9.01
C LEU A 123 6.90 -3.05 -9.90
N THR A 124 7.94 -3.72 -9.43
CA THR A 124 9.18 -3.94 -10.18
C THR A 124 9.56 -5.42 -10.13
N GLU A 125 10.57 -5.83 -10.91
CA GLU A 125 11.15 -7.18 -10.81
C GLU A 125 11.71 -7.51 -9.41
N TYR A 126 11.97 -6.48 -8.58
CA TYR A 126 12.45 -6.62 -7.21
C TYR A 126 11.32 -6.81 -6.19
N THR A 127 10.08 -6.52 -6.57
CA THR A 127 8.93 -6.58 -5.67
C THR A 127 8.56 -8.03 -5.40
N GLN A 128 8.68 -8.44 -4.14
CA GLN A 128 8.39 -9.79 -3.67
C GLN A 128 7.04 -9.88 -2.96
N GLN A 129 6.56 -8.76 -2.43
CA GLN A 129 5.34 -8.68 -1.65
C GLN A 129 4.54 -7.41 -1.98
N LEU A 130 3.23 -7.59 -2.15
CA LEU A 130 2.24 -6.52 -2.32
C LEU A 130 1.17 -6.64 -1.25
N ILE A 131 0.97 -5.57 -0.48
CA ILE A 131 -0.03 -5.49 0.58
C ILE A 131 -0.99 -4.36 0.21
N PHE A 132 -2.26 -4.68 0.03
CA PHE A 132 -3.30 -3.66 -0.09
C PHE A 132 -3.94 -3.38 1.26
N VAL A 133 -4.15 -2.11 1.54
CA VAL A 133 -4.88 -1.62 2.70
C VAL A 133 -5.95 -0.65 2.21
N GLY A 134 -7.22 -0.95 2.46
CA GLY A 134 -8.29 -0.15 1.87
C GLY A 134 -9.68 -0.41 2.42
N GLU A 135 -10.68 0.15 1.77
CA GLU A 135 -12.09 0.03 2.15
C GLU A 135 -12.87 -0.79 1.12
N ALA A 136 -13.56 -1.82 1.60
CA ALA A 136 -14.30 -2.79 0.76
C ALA A 136 -15.52 -2.19 0.04
N LYS A 137 -16.10 -1.09 0.57
CA LYS A 137 -17.46 -0.63 0.25
C LYS A 137 -17.57 0.84 -0.11
N ARG A 138 -16.47 1.50 -0.47
CA ARG A 138 -16.58 2.87 -0.99
C ARG A 138 -16.87 2.79 -2.48
N ILE A 139 -18.00 3.37 -2.90
CA ILE A 139 -18.38 3.47 -4.30
C ILE A 139 -17.23 4.18 -5.06
N GLY A 140 -16.56 3.44 -5.95
CA GLY A 140 -15.26 3.80 -6.52
C GLY A 140 -15.19 5.12 -7.28
N PHE A 141 -14.00 5.73 -7.19
CA PHE A 141 -13.51 6.93 -7.88
C PHE A 141 -13.77 6.94 -9.41
N LEU A 142 -13.91 5.77 -10.03
CA LEU A 142 -14.14 5.64 -11.47
C LEU A 142 -15.56 5.99 -11.92
N LYS A 143 -16.51 6.22 -11.01
CA LYS A 143 -17.88 6.62 -11.41
C LYS A 143 -17.99 8.06 -11.90
N ASP A 144 -17.05 8.93 -11.53
CA ASP A 144 -17.03 10.34 -11.95
C ASP A 144 -16.32 10.54 -13.31
N LEU A 145 -15.69 9.49 -13.85
CA LEU A 145 -15.12 9.51 -15.20
C LEU A 145 -16.22 9.16 -16.22
N HIS A 146 -16.67 10.18 -16.96
CA HIS A 146 -17.60 10.07 -18.10
C HIS A 146 -17.01 9.34 -19.32
N PHE A 147 -16.17 8.33 -19.12
CA PHE A 147 -15.72 7.43 -20.15
C PHE A 147 -16.24 6.04 -19.79
N GLU A 148 -17.21 5.54 -20.55
CA GLU A 148 -17.64 4.15 -20.47
C GLU A 148 -16.48 3.27 -20.95
N ILE A 149 -15.62 2.85 -20.01
CA ILE A 149 -14.65 1.80 -20.28
C ILE A 149 -15.43 0.47 -20.26
N PRO A 150 -15.35 -0.38 -21.31
CA PRO A 150 -16.03 -1.68 -21.34
C PRO A 150 -15.62 -2.63 -20.22
N CYS A 151 -14.51 -2.33 -19.54
CA CYS A 151 -14.00 -3.02 -18.38
C CYS A 151 -14.67 -2.39 -17.15
N ARG A 152 -15.36 -3.19 -16.32
CA ARG A 152 -15.98 -2.77 -15.04
C ARG A 152 -15.22 -1.61 -14.38
N ASN A 153 -15.94 -0.56 -13.98
CA ASN A 153 -15.46 0.62 -13.22
C ASN A 153 -14.93 0.27 -11.80
N THR A 154 -14.37 -0.91 -11.62
CA THR A 154 -13.87 -1.45 -10.34
C THR A 154 -12.35 -1.50 -10.37
N SER A 155 -11.72 -0.98 -9.33
CA SER A 155 -10.29 -1.06 -9.06
C SER A 155 -9.79 -2.51 -8.97
N LEU A 156 -8.49 -2.71 -9.14
CA LEU A 156 -7.88 -4.04 -8.94
C LEU A 156 -8.15 -4.56 -7.52
N PHE A 157 -8.13 -3.68 -6.52
CA PHE A 157 -8.43 -4.03 -5.14
C PHE A 157 -9.84 -4.61 -4.99
N GLU A 158 -10.87 -3.91 -5.49
CA GLU A 158 -12.25 -4.38 -5.44
C GLU A 158 -12.41 -5.72 -6.15
N ARG A 159 -11.81 -5.89 -7.33
CA ARG A 159 -11.89 -7.17 -8.06
C ARG A 159 -11.23 -8.31 -7.29
N LEU A 160 -10.11 -8.08 -6.62
CA LEU A 160 -9.44 -9.09 -5.79
C LEU A 160 -10.28 -9.45 -4.55
N VAL A 161 -10.96 -8.47 -3.95
CA VAL A 161 -11.92 -8.71 -2.86
C VAL A 161 -13.13 -9.50 -3.34
N GLU A 162 -13.73 -9.13 -4.48
CA GLU A 162 -14.88 -9.84 -5.07
C GLU A 162 -14.57 -11.31 -5.38
N ASN A 163 -13.32 -11.63 -5.68
CA ASN A 163 -12.85 -12.99 -5.98
C ASN A 163 -12.26 -13.72 -4.77
N ASP A 164 -12.45 -13.18 -3.56
CA ASP A 164 -11.97 -13.75 -2.30
C ASP A 164 -10.45 -14.06 -2.26
N ILE A 165 -9.64 -13.22 -2.91
CA ILE A 165 -8.20 -13.44 -3.02
C ILE A 165 -7.47 -12.91 -1.79
N ASN A 166 -6.94 -13.80 -0.94
CA ASN A 166 -6.07 -13.48 0.21
C ASN A 166 -6.50 -12.21 0.98
N ASN A 167 -7.78 -12.09 1.31
CA ASN A 167 -8.35 -10.88 1.90
C ASN A 167 -8.88 -11.14 3.31
N ILE A 168 -8.91 -10.09 4.12
CA ILE A 168 -9.50 -10.13 5.46
C ILE A 168 -10.22 -8.82 5.80
N LEU A 169 -11.41 -8.94 6.38
CA LEU A 169 -12.24 -7.83 6.83
C LEU A 169 -12.11 -7.59 8.34
N LEU A 170 -11.49 -6.46 8.68
CA LEU A 170 -11.37 -5.90 10.03
C LEU A 170 -12.69 -5.30 10.51
#